data_AF-A0A2E2K582-F1
#
_entry.id   AF-A0A2E2K582-F1
#
_cell.length_a   1.000
_cell.length_b   1.000
_cell.length_c   1.000
_cell.angle_alpha   90.00
_cell.angle_beta   90.00
_cell.angle_gamma   90.00
#
_symmetry.space_group_name_H-M   'P 1'
#
loop_
_entity.id
_entity.type
_entity.pdbx_description
1 polymer ?
#
loop_
_entity_poly.entity_id
_entity_poly.type
_entity_poly.pdbx_seq_one_letter_code
_entity_poly.pdbx_strand_id
1 'polypeptide(L)'
;MHDDYPFRITTSNLDISLFPMNKKRSYNHKLEEQEPTSVYSIYDMKSGKVMSFQEYWESVQEKWKNPAKTLPRGYYKKSKELLAKANKDKLGSRFRAIEAQKVIKLYAYILQTIMGANSSALVNLEWAGALEISEGSVKKDFRTLKFRSSGKVETYPIGGKQGLKLLREYLEFREWYLGKRKCKYLFFSDFSNSKSQGVRVKPKRMEFTYATSIREWLHNTKILDKSAFINSTQARKYKNTILKRLGANTKEAAEALNHSERVNELHYSQIHIDDVEAELSGYWEKVIATAKSISLSAERNKNSETDIPSGSCRDTGNPQSSMDRPPIEPSCSTQYGCLYCKNYVCHADVEDISKLLCLLYVIEAVRDSAEEAQRAEEMFRPLIVRINSLLSRMIDLYPELSGPYEKAYCDVFDRGILIPFWENRLQRYEAMGVCL
;
A
#
# COMPACT_ATOMS: atom_id res chain seq x y z
N MET A 1 22.37 9.42 -8.60
CA MET A 1 21.78 10.76 -8.34
C MET A 1 22.86 11.84 -8.44
N HIS A 2 23.45 12.02 -9.62
CA HIS A 2 24.46 13.05 -9.86
C HIS A 2 23.89 14.28 -10.57
N ASP A 3 22.68 14.20 -11.10
CA ASP A 3 22.03 15.31 -11.77
C ASP A 3 21.65 16.40 -10.78
N ASP A 4 21.35 17.59 -11.27
CA ASP A 4 20.83 18.68 -10.47
C ASP A 4 19.31 18.56 -10.39
N TYR A 5 18.73 18.97 -9.26
CA TYR A 5 17.29 19.16 -9.15
C TYR A 5 16.83 20.27 -10.11
N PRO A 6 15.59 20.16 -10.64
CA PRO A 6 14.62 19.07 -10.42
C PRO A 6 15.00 17.78 -11.15
N PHE A 7 14.79 16.62 -10.51
CA PHE A 7 14.94 15.34 -11.22
C PHE A 7 13.68 15.07 -11.98
N ARG A 8 13.81 14.62 -13.23
CA ARG A 8 12.69 14.12 -14.00
C ARG A 8 12.86 12.63 -14.25
N ILE A 9 11.81 11.87 -13.94
CA ILE A 9 11.73 10.43 -14.17
C ILE A 9 10.59 10.21 -15.15
N THR A 10 10.92 9.87 -16.39
CA THR A 10 9.94 9.67 -17.45
C THR A 10 10.01 8.25 -17.98
N THR A 11 8.86 7.60 -18.07
CA THR A 11 8.63 6.29 -18.69
C THR A 11 7.34 6.34 -19.53
N SER A 12 7.00 5.26 -20.23
CA SER A 12 5.75 5.15 -21.01
C SER A 12 4.49 5.44 -20.16
N ASN A 13 4.50 5.12 -18.87
CA ASN A 13 3.34 5.24 -17.97
C ASN A 13 3.55 6.24 -16.82
N LEU A 14 4.74 6.83 -16.70
CA LEU A 14 5.11 7.68 -15.57
C LEU A 14 5.80 8.95 -16.07
N ASP A 15 5.46 10.11 -15.53
CA ASP A 15 6.27 11.33 -15.71
C ASP A 15 6.30 12.06 -14.38
N ILE A 16 7.41 11.97 -13.65
CA ILE A 16 7.54 12.54 -12.30
C ILE A 16 8.65 13.57 -12.23
N SER A 17 8.33 14.72 -11.63
CA SER A 17 9.33 15.68 -11.17
C SER A 17 9.55 15.59 -9.67
N LEU A 18 10.82 15.53 -9.25
CA LEU A 18 11.25 15.54 -7.86
C LEU A 18 11.93 16.86 -7.51
N PHE A 19 11.54 17.45 -6.38
CA PHE A 19 12.06 18.74 -5.90
C PHE A 19 12.62 18.67 -4.48
N PRO A 20 13.63 19.50 -4.14
CA PRO A 20 14.20 19.53 -2.79
C PRO A 20 13.34 20.39 -1.85
N MET A 21 12.18 19.87 -1.47
CA MET A 21 11.20 20.52 -0.60
C MET A 21 10.75 19.62 0.56
N ASN A 22 10.09 20.18 1.58
CA ASN A 22 9.73 19.41 2.78
C ASN A 22 8.45 18.58 2.62
N LYS A 23 7.43 19.12 1.94
CA LYS A 23 6.12 18.50 1.69
C LYS A 23 5.91 18.32 0.18
N LYS A 24 5.10 17.35 -0.26
CA LYS A 24 4.72 17.11 -1.68
C LYS A 24 5.90 17.11 -2.67
N ARG A 25 6.91 16.27 -2.42
CA ARG A 25 8.23 16.31 -3.10
C ARG A 25 8.29 15.72 -4.50
N SER A 26 7.20 15.09 -4.92
CA SER A 26 7.07 14.36 -6.17
C SER A 26 5.71 14.68 -6.77
N TYR A 27 5.68 14.97 -8.06
CA TYR A 27 4.44 15.21 -8.80
C TYR A 27 4.42 14.37 -10.06
N ASN A 28 3.30 13.71 -10.32
CA ASN A 28 3.10 12.91 -11.52
C ASN A 28 2.32 13.73 -12.56
N HIS A 29 2.99 14.14 -13.63
CA HIS A 29 2.46 15.01 -14.68
C HIS A 29 1.31 14.40 -15.48
N LYS A 30 1.11 13.07 -15.38
CA LYS A 30 0.01 12.37 -16.05
C LYS A 30 -1.29 12.36 -15.24
N LEU A 31 -1.32 12.97 -14.05
CA LEU A 31 -2.49 12.97 -13.17
C LEU A 31 -3.05 14.38 -12.99
N GLU A 32 -4.26 14.61 -13.52
CA GLU A 32 -4.88 15.94 -13.61
C GLU A 32 -5.35 16.52 -12.26
N GLU A 33 -5.50 15.68 -11.23
CA GLU A 33 -6.16 16.05 -9.96
C GLU A 33 -5.22 16.57 -8.85
N GLN A 34 -3.91 16.63 -9.06
CA GLN A 34 -2.98 17.11 -8.02
C GLN A 34 -2.85 18.64 -8.08
N GLU A 35 -3.09 19.34 -6.95
CA GLU A 35 -2.87 20.79 -6.86
C GLU A 35 -1.48 21.17 -7.39
N PRO A 36 -1.41 21.95 -8.49
CA PRO A 36 -0.22 22.01 -9.35
C PRO A 36 0.95 22.83 -8.79
N THR A 37 0.74 23.64 -7.75
CA THR A 37 1.73 24.66 -7.38
C THR A 37 1.65 24.99 -5.89
N SER A 38 2.75 24.81 -5.17
CA SER A 38 2.82 25.25 -3.76
C SER A 38 3.16 26.73 -3.69
N VAL A 39 2.26 27.54 -3.13
CA VAL A 39 2.49 28.97 -2.83
C VAL A 39 3.67 29.22 -1.88
N TYR A 40 4.14 28.18 -1.20
CA TYR A 40 5.26 28.27 -0.26
C TYR A 40 6.61 27.94 -0.90
N SER A 41 6.66 27.69 -2.21
CA SER A 41 7.90 27.33 -2.91
C SER A 41 7.92 27.80 -4.37
N ILE A 42 9.11 27.88 -4.96
CA ILE A 42 9.33 28.34 -6.34
C ILE A 42 9.16 27.25 -7.40
N TYR A 43 8.61 26.10 -7.03
CA TYR A 43 8.53 24.94 -7.90
C TYR A 43 7.14 24.86 -8.52
N ASP A 44 7.10 24.91 -9.84
CA ASP A 44 5.89 24.59 -10.59
C ASP A 44 5.83 23.08 -10.78
N MET A 45 4.97 22.44 -9.99
CA MET A 45 4.84 20.99 -10.03
C MET A 45 4.20 20.54 -11.34
N LYS A 46 3.30 21.35 -11.93
CA LYS A 46 2.64 21.01 -13.20
C LYS A 46 3.62 20.95 -14.37
N SER A 47 4.48 21.95 -14.52
CA SER A 47 5.47 21.98 -15.60
C SER A 47 6.79 21.29 -15.27
N GLY A 48 7.04 21.00 -14.00
CA GLY A 48 8.31 20.42 -13.55
C GLY A 48 9.45 21.44 -13.47
N LYS A 49 9.14 22.74 -13.54
CA LYS A 49 10.13 23.82 -13.65
C LYS A 49 10.31 24.60 -12.35
N VAL A 50 11.41 25.33 -12.28
CA VAL A 50 11.68 26.33 -11.25
C VAL A 50 11.24 27.69 -11.77
N MET A 51 10.27 28.32 -11.11
CA MET A 51 9.71 29.61 -11.50
C MET A 51 10.71 30.75 -11.29
N SER A 52 10.68 31.73 -12.19
CA SER A 52 11.21 33.07 -11.96
C SER A 52 10.43 33.76 -10.82
N PHE A 53 10.96 34.86 -10.30
CA PHE A 53 10.26 35.59 -9.24
C PHE A 53 8.92 36.15 -9.75
N GLN A 54 8.85 36.55 -11.01
CA GLN A 54 7.62 37.07 -11.61
C GLN A 54 6.55 35.99 -11.72
N GLU A 55 6.87 34.84 -12.31
CA GLU A 55 5.94 33.70 -12.43
C GLU A 55 5.48 33.21 -11.05
N TYR A 56 6.40 33.12 -10.08
CA TYR A 56 6.05 32.76 -8.70
C TYR A 56 5.12 33.80 -8.06
N TRP A 57 5.38 35.09 -8.25
CA TRP A 57 4.55 36.16 -7.70
C TRP A 57 3.14 36.14 -8.30
N GLU A 58 3.00 35.95 -9.61
CA GLU A 58 1.71 35.78 -10.29
C GLU A 58 0.92 34.60 -9.69
N SER A 59 1.57 33.44 -9.50
CA SER A 59 0.92 32.26 -8.87
C SER A 59 0.46 32.50 -7.43
N VAL A 60 1.16 33.36 -6.67
CA VAL A 60 0.77 33.71 -5.30
C VAL A 60 -0.41 34.67 -5.31
N GLN A 61 -0.44 35.63 -6.24
CA GLN A 61 -1.56 36.58 -6.36
C GLN A 61 -2.88 35.90 -6.74
N GLU A 62 -2.81 34.85 -7.56
CA GLU A 62 -3.98 34.05 -7.92
C GLU A 62 -4.57 33.31 -6.71
N LYS A 63 -3.71 32.81 -5.80
CA LYS A 63 -4.11 31.94 -4.69
C LYS A 63 -4.33 32.65 -3.36
N TRP A 64 -3.64 33.75 -3.10
CA TRP A 64 -3.76 34.50 -1.83
C TRP A 64 -4.62 35.74 -2.04
N LYS A 65 -5.56 35.99 -1.13
CA LYS A 65 -6.29 37.26 -1.08
C LYS A 65 -5.35 38.36 -0.56
N ASN A 66 -5.05 39.36 -1.39
CA ASN A 66 -4.24 40.54 -1.04
C ASN A 66 -2.87 40.26 -0.38
N PRO A 67 -1.95 39.53 -1.05
CA PRO A 67 -0.65 39.19 -0.47
C PRO A 67 0.27 40.42 -0.39
N ALA A 68 0.92 40.62 0.76
CA ALA A 68 2.02 41.58 0.86
C ALA A 68 3.29 40.98 0.22
N LYS A 69 3.96 41.72 -0.68
CA LYS A 69 5.16 41.27 -1.44
C LYS A 69 6.34 40.81 -0.57
N THR A 70 6.43 41.25 0.68
CA THR A 70 7.52 40.95 1.61
C THR A 70 7.62 39.46 1.95
N LEU A 71 6.49 38.80 2.23
CA LEU A 71 6.45 37.37 2.60
C LEU A 71 6.87 36.46 1.42
N PRO A 72 6.29 36.59 0.21
CA PRO A 72 6.68 35.79 -0.95
C PRO A 72 8.13 36.00 -1.39
N ARG A 73 8.68 37.22 -1.32
CA ARG A 73 10.12 37.44 -1.55
C ARG A 73 10.99 36.60 -0.60
N GLY A 74 10.59 36.51 0.67
CA GLY A 74 11.25 35.65 1.66
C GLY A 74 11.21 34.17 1.29
N TYR A 75 10.05 33.64 0.88
CA TYR A 75 9.90 32.25 0.44
C TYR A 75 10.68 31.94 -0.83
N TYR A 76 10.67 32.86 -1.79
CA TYR A 76 11.43 32.76 -3.03
C TYR A 76 12.93 32.62 -2.75
N LYS A 77 13.49 33.56 -1.96
CA LYS A 77 14.90 33.55 -1.58
C LYS A 77 15.29 32.25 -0.87
N LYS A 78 14.51 31.84 0.15
CA LYS A 78 14.76 30.60 0.91
C LYS A 78 14.74 29.36 0.02
N SER A 79 13.79 29.27 -0.92
CA SER A 79 13.67 28.12 -1.81
C SER A 79 14.81 28.07 -2.84
N LYS A 80 15.25 29.22 -3.36
CA LYS A 80 16.41 29.32 -4.26
C LYS A 80 17.70 28.92 -3.56
N GLU A 81 17.91 29.39 -2.33
CA GLU A 81 19.05 28.99 -1.48
C GLU A 81 19.03 27.48 -1.18
N LEU A 82 17.86 26.93 -0.86
CA LEU A 82 17.69 25.50 -0.60
C LEU A 82 18.00 24.64 -1.83
N LEU A 83 17.49 25.04 -3.01
CA LEU A 83 17.76 24.38 -4.29
C LEU A 83 19.27 24.40 -4.60
N ALA A 84 19.89 25.57 -4.54
CA ALA A 84 21.32 25.74 -4.78
C ALA A 84 22.16 24.89 -3.80
N LYS A 85 21.80 24.87 -2.51
CA LYS A 85 22.46 24.02 -1.51
C LYS A 85 22.29 22.54 -1.82
N ALA A 86 21.09 22.10 -2.21
CA ALA A 86 20.80 20.70 -2.52
C ALA A 86 21.48 20.20 -3.81
N ASN A 87 21.78 21.09 -4.75
CA ASN A 87 22.53 20.78 -5.97
C ASN A 87 24.04 20.86 -5.77
N LYS A 88 24.53 21.79 -4.93
CA LYS A 88 25.94 21.89 -4.56
C LYS A 88 26.41 20.68 -3.75
N ASP A 89 25.63 20.25 -2.76
CA ASP A 89 25.95 19.12 -1.88
C ASP A 89 25.15 17.87 -2.26
N LYS A 90 25.58 17.17 -3.32
CA LYS A 90 24.83 16.03 -3.88
C LYS A 90 24.78 14.81 -2.94
N LEU A 91 25.78 14.61 -2.08
CA LEU A 91 25.84 13.44 -1.18
C LEU A 91 25.35 13.75 0.24
N GLY A 92 25.45 15.01 0.69
CA GLY A 92 24.96 15.48 1.98
C GLY A 92 23.55 16.09 1.93
N SER A 93 22.98 16.32 0.74
CA SER A 93 21.60 16.78 0.60
C SER A 93 20.61 15.80 1.25
N ARG A 94 19.92 16.28 2.28
CA ARG A 94 18.88 15.51 2.99
C ARG A 94 17.75 15.03 2.07
N PHE A 95 17.45 15.77 1.00
CA PHE A 95 16.38 15.41 0.07
C PHE A 95 16.78 14.20 -0.76
N ARG A 96 18.03 14.18 -1.26
CA ARG A 96 18.60 13.01 -1.96
C ARG A 96 18.72 11.82 -1.01
N ALA A 97 19.07 12.06 0.25
CA ALA A 97 19.09 11.00 1.26
C ALA A 97 17.71 10.36 1.46
N ILE A 98 16.63 11.15 1.48
CA ILE A 98 15.26 10.64 1.59
C ILE A 98 14.85 9.86 0.34
N GLU A 99 15.17 10.36 -0.86
CA GLU A 99 14.89 9.60 -2.10
C GLU A 99 15.69 8.29 -2.14
N ALA A 100 16.94 8.30 -1.71
CA ALA A 100 17.75 7.08 -1.63
C ALA A 100 17.17 6.07 -0.63
N GLN A 101 16.65 6.52 0.52
CA GLN A 101 15.96 5.66 1.47
C GLN A 101 14.71 5.00 0.87
N LYS A 102 14.00 5.66 -0.06
CA LYS A 102 12.91 5.01 -0.82
C LYS A 102 13.43 3.96 -1.78
N VAL A 103 14.51 4.24 -2.50
CA VAL A 103 15.15 3.27 -3.41
C VAL A 103 15.59 2.01 -2.65
N ILE A 104 16.23 2.15 -1.50
CA ILE A 104 16.62 1.00 -0.65
C ILE A 104 15.38 0.17 -0.28
N LYS A 105 14.30 0.81 0.16
CA LYS A 105 13.05 0.14 0.52
C LYS A 105 12.35 -0.53 -0.67
N LEU A 106 12.43 0.05 -1.88
CA LEU A 106 11.89 -0.54 -3.11
C LEU A 106 12.69 -1.79 -3.52
N TYR A 107 14.02 -1.74 -3.46
CA TYR A 107 14.85 -2.95 -3.66
C TYR A 107 14.55 -4.03 -2.61
N ALA A 108 14.38 -3.63 -1.34
CA ALA A 108 13.98 -4.55 -0.28
C ALA A 108 12.65 -5.22 -0.59
N TYR A 109 11.65 -4.45 -1.04
CA TYR A 109 10.34 -4.96 -1.42
C TYR A 109 10.40 -5.93 -2.61
N ILE A 110 11.09 -5.57 -3.69
CA ILE A 110 11.21 -6.43 -4.88
C ILE A 110 11.92 -7.74 -4.51
N LEU A 111 13.04 -7.66 -3.80
CA LEU A 111 13.78 -8.84 -3.37
C LEU A 111 12.96 -9.69 -2.38
N GLN A 112 12.19 -9.07 -1.48
CA GLN A 112 11.26 -9.80 -0.61
C GLN A 112 10.26 -10.63 -1.40
N THR A 113 9.66 -10.03 -2.43
CA THR A 113 8.68 -10.69 -3.31
C THR A 113 9.31 -11.86 -4.07
N ILE A 114 10.50 -11.67 -4.64
CA ILE A 114 11.24 -12.73 -5.35
C ILE A 114 11.62 -13.87 -4.41
N MET A 115 12.12 -13.55 -3.23
CA MET A 115 12.53 -14.55 -2.23
C MET A 115 11.33 -15.23 -1.58
N GLY A 116 10.16 -14.58 -1.55
CA GLY A 116 9.06 -14.99 -0.69
C GLY A 116 9.43 -14.88 0.79
N ALA A 117 10.27 -13.91 1.18
CA ALA A 117 10.70 -13.76 2.56
C ALA A 117 9.65 -13.03 3.41
N ASN A 118 9.56 -13.34 4.71
CA ASN A 118 8.82 -12.49 5.64
C ASN A 118 9.63 -11.20 5.93
N SER A 119 8.95 -10.14 6.39
CA SER A 119 9.62 -8.85 6.59
C SER A 119 10.68 -8.89 7.69
N SER A 120 10.51 -9.74 8.70
CA SER A 120 11.46 -9.85 9.81
C SER A 120 12.76 -10.55 9.40
N ALA A 121 12.71 -11.57 8.55
CA ALA A 121 13.89 -12.21 7.97
C ALA A 121 14.62 -11.25 7.04
N LEU A 122 13.88 -10.57 6.16
CA LEU A 122 14.45 -9.62 5.20
C LEU A 122 15.25 -8.51 5.87
N VAL A 123 14.70 -7.84 6.88
CA VAL A 123 15.40 -6.72 7.55
C VAL A 123 16.61 -7.17 8.36
N ASN A 124 16.73 -8.48 8.65
CA ASN A 124 17.87 -9.06 9.36
C ASN A 124 18.97 -9.59 8.42
N LEU A 125 18.77 -9.56 7.10
CA LEU A 125 19.82 -9.96 6.15
C LEU A 125 21.07 -9.10 6.33
N GLU A 126 22.23 -9.76 6.29
CA GLU A 126 23.53 -9.12 6.46
C GLU A 126 24.18 -8.84 5.10
N TRP A 127 24.93 -7.75 5.02
CA TRP A 127 25.64 -7.35 3.81
C TRP A 127 26.72 -8.36 3.39
N ALA A 128 27.44 -8.94 4.35
CA ALA A 128 28.46 -9.95 4.07
C ALA A 128 27.89 -11.16 3.32
N GLY A 129 26.74 -11.69 3.78
CA GLY A 129 26.07 -12.79 3.10
C GLY A 129 25.57 -12.43 1.69
N ALA A 130 25.22 -11.16 1.45
CA ALA A 130 24.85 -10.70 0.11
C ALA A 130 26.04 -10.66 -0.86
N LEU A 131 27.22 -10.27 -0.38
CA LEU A 131 28.45 -10.27 -1.18
C LEU A 131 28.80 -11.70 -1.63
N GLU A 132 28.79 -12.65 -0.70
CA GLU A 132 29.07 -14.07 -0.98
C GLU A 132 28.15 -14.63 -2.08
N ILE A 133 26.86 -14.29 -2.05
CA ILE A 133 25.90 -14.69 -3.08
C ILE A 133 26.20 -13.98 -4.41
N SER A 134 26.51 -12.68 -4.36
CA SER A 134 26.74 -11.86 -5.56
C SER A 134 27.98 -12.26 -6.35
N GLU A 135 29.03 -12.71 -5.66
CA GLU A 135 30.34 -13.09 -6.20
C GLU A 135 30.38 -14.52 -6.76
N GLY A 136 29.27 -15.26 -6.71
CA GLY A 136 29.13 -16.54 -7.39
C GLY A 136 29.38 -17.76 -6.50
N SER A 137 29.11 -17.66 -5.19
CA SER A 137 28.97 -18.83 -4.33
C SER A 137 28.09 -19.89 -5.01
N VAL A 138 28.50 -21.16 -4.87
CA VAL A 138 27.73 -22.34 -5.34
C VAL A 138 26.32 -22.34 -4.75
N LYS A 139 26.13 -21.68 -3.60
CA LYS A 139 24.83 -21.49 -2.93
C LYS A 139 24.29 -20.08 -3.19
N LYS A 140 23.18 -19.99 -3.93
CA LYS A 140 22.52 -18.72 -4.32
C LYS A 140 21.40 -18.28 -3.34
N ASP A 141 21.51 -18.70 -2.08
CA ASP A 141 20.47 -18.54 -1.09
C ASP A 141 20.98 -17.72 0.10
N PHE A 142 20.18 -16.74 0.52
CA PHE A 142 20.40 -16.08 1.80
C PHE A 142 20.12 -17.02 2.96
N ARG A 143 20.84 -16.84 4.07
CA ARG A 143 20.66 -17.60 5.30
C ARG A 143 20.37 -16.64 6.44
N THR A 144 19.31 -16.92 7.20
CA THR A 144 18.99 -16.16 8.42
C THR A 144 18.68 -17.09 9.57
N LEU A 145 19.10 -16.73 10.78
CA LEU A 145 18.77 -17.44 12.00
C LEU A 145 17.44 -16.95 12.57
N LYS A 146 16.50 -17.86 12.82
CA LYS A 146 15.23 -17.56 13.47
C LYS A 146 15.26 -17.94 14.94
N PHE A 147 15.62 -16.97 15.78
CA PHE A 147 15.73 -17.17 17.23
C PHE A 147 14.42 -17.61 17.88
N ARG A 148 13.26 -17.12 17.41
CA ARG A 148 11.92 -17.52 17.91
C ARG A 148 11.49 -18.96 17.56
N SER A 149 12.33 -19.71 16.85
CA SER A 149 12.09 -21.11 16.47
C SER A 149 13.32 -21.95 16.80
N SER A 150 13.86 -21.76 18.02
CA SER A 150 15.01 -22.49 18.55
C SER A 150 16.28 -22.39 17.68
N GLY A 151 16.48 -21.26 16.99
CA GLY A 151 17.68 -21.03 16.19
C GLY A 151 17.68 -21.69 14.80
N LYS A 152 16.52 -22.15 14.30
CA LYS A 152 16.40 -22.74 12.95
C LYS A 152 16.99 -21.79 11.89
N VAL A 153 17.85 -22.34 11.02
CA VAL A 153 18.37 -21.65 9.84
C VAL A 153 17.29 -21.65 8.77
N GLU A 154 16.87 -20.47 8.33
CA GLU A 154 15.98 -20.27 7.18
C GLU A 154 16.82 -19.93 5.94
N THR A 155 16.48 -20.52 4.79
CA THR A 155 17.17 -20.31 3.51
C THR A 155 16.25 -19.63 2.50
N TYR A 156 16.71 -18.56 1.85
CA TYR A 156 15.91 -17.80 0.89
C TYR A 156 16.60 -17.74 -0.47
N PRO A 157 16.09 -18.47 -1.48
CA PRO A 157 16.63 -18.42 -2.83
C PRO A 157 16.45 -17.05 -3.46
N ILE A 158 17.51 -16.52 -4.08
CA ILE A 158 17.51 -15.19 -4.71
C ILE A 158 16.68 -15.12 -6.01
N GLY A 159 16.11 -16.23 -6.48
CA GLY A 159 15.29 -16.24 -7.71
C GLY A 159 16.10 -16.20 -9.00
N GLY A 160 17.23 -16.93 -9.04
CA GLY A 160 17.99 -17.14 -10.28
C GLY A 160 18.75 -15.92 -10.78
N LYS A 161 18.86 -15.77 -12.11
CA LYS A 161 19.68 -14.73 -12.75
C LYS A 161 19.11 -13.33 -12.52
N GLN A 162 17.79 -13.17 -12.55
CA GLN A 162 17.10 -11.89 -12.44
C GLN A 162 17.24 -11.30 -11.03
N GLY A 163 16.98 -12.09 -9.98
CA GLY A 163 17.17 -11.59 -8.62
C GLY A 163 18.65 -11.37 -8.28
N LEU A 164 19.57 -12.15 -8.85
CA LEU A 164 21.02 -11.89 -8.74
C LEU A 164 21.42 -10.57 -9.41
N LYS A 165 20.86 -10.26 -10.58
CA LYS A 165 21.06 -8.98 -11.27
C LYS A 165 20.58 -7.82 -10.38
N LEU A 166 19.36 -7.91 -9.86
CA LEU A 166 18.80 -6.89 -8.96
C LEU A 166 19.61 -6.73 -7.67
N LEU A 167 20.13 -7.83 -7.11
CA LEU A 167 21.00 -7.78 -5.95
C LEU A 167 22.30 -7.03 -6.25
N ARG A 168 22.94 -7.28 -7.40
CA ARG A 168 24.17 -6.58 -7.80
C ARG A 168 23.93 -5.09 -8.02
N GLU A 169 22.88 -4.73 -8.75
CA GLU A 169 22.47 -3.33 -8.94
C GLU A 169 22.24 -2.63 -7.58
N TYR A 170 21.59 -3.31 -6.65
CA TYR A 170 21.40 -2.79 -5.30
C TYR A 170 22.70 -2.64 -4.53
N LEU A 171 23.63 -3.60 -4.63
CA LEU A 171 24.92 -3.54 -3.93
C LEU A 171 25.79 -2.38 -4.42
N GLU A 172 25.82 -2.14 -5.74
CA GLU A 172 26.48 -0.97 -6.34
C GLU A 172 25.86 0.33 -5.83
N PHE A 173 24.52 0.44 -5.87
CA PHE A 173 23.81 1.60 -5.34
C PHE A 173 24.07 1.82 -3.84
N ARG A 174 24.07 0.74 -3.06
CA ARG A 174 24.32 0.75 -1.63
C ARG A 174 25.73 1.25 -1.31
N GLU A 175 26.73 0.75 -2.01
CA GLU A 175 28.13 1.17 -1.86
C GLU A 175 28.27 2.66 -2.16
N TRP A 176 27.71 3.12 -3.28
CA TRP A 176 27.69 4.53 -3.65
C TRP A 176 27.02 5.40 -2.56
N TYR A 177 25.86 4.97 -2.03
CA TYR A 177 25.09 5.75 -1.06
C TYR A 177 25.72 5.81 0.34
N LEU A 178 26.31 4.70 0.79
CA LEU A 178 27.01 4.63 2.07
C LEU A 178 28.38 5.31 2.00
N GLY A 179 29.05 5.26 0.84
CA GLY A 179 30.43 5.69 0.70
C GLY A 179 31.31 5.01 1.76
N LYS A 180 32.02 5.79 2.56
CA LYS A 180 32.91 5.27 3.62
C LYS A 180 32.17 4.76 4.87
N ARG A 181 30.84 4.86 4.93
CA ARG A 181 30.07 4.53 6.14
C ARG A 181 29.81 3.03 6.21
N LYS A 182 30.03 2.44 7.38
CA LYS A 182 29.82 1.01 7.60
C LYS A 182 28.39 0.72 8.06
N CYS A 183 27.78 -0.31 7.48
CA CYS A 183 26.52 -0.89 7.94
C CYS A 183 26.58 -2.41 7.79
N LYS A 184 26.26 -3.14 8.87
CA LYS A 184 26.22 -4.60 8.88
C LYS A 184 25.02 -5.14 8.08
N TYR A 185 23.88 -4.47 8.17
CA TYR A 185 22.64 -4.92 7.54
C TYR A 185 22.67 -4.66 6.03
N LEU A 186 22.06 -5.59 5.28
CA LEU A 186 21.89 -5.46 3.84
C LEU A 186 20.98 -4.27 3.53
N PHE A 187 19.82 -4.21 4.18
CA PHE A 187 18.88 -3.10 4.13
C PHE A 187 18.91 -2.30 5.43
N PHE A 188 18.92 -0.98 5.33
CA PHE A 188 19.13 -0.10 6.48
C PHE A 188 18.35 1.21 6.34
N SER A 189 18.15 1.85 7.49
CA SER A 189 17.69 3.22 7.58
C SER A 189 18.79 4.07 8.21
N ASP A 190 19.15 5.18 7.59
CA ASP A 190 20.14 6.12 8.12
C ASP A 190 19.58 7.53 8.29
N PHE A 191 18.25 7.65 8.37
CA PHE A 191 17.55 8.92 8.45
C PHE A 191 16.65 8.96 9.69
N SER A 192 16.71 10.05 10.46
CA SER A 192 15.87 10.25 11.64
C SER A 192 14.92 11.42 11.44
N ASN A 193 13.64 11.19 11.76
CA ASN A 193 12.60 12.22 11.77
C ASN A 193 12.53 12.99 13.10
N SER A 194 13.20 12.50 14.16
CA SER A 194 13.05 13.00 15.54
C SER A 194 13.67 14.37 15.78
N LYS A 195 14.65 14.78 14.96
CA LYS A 195 15.18 16.16 14.99
C LYS A 195 14.75 16.81 13.69
N SER A 196 13.97 17.87 13.78
CA SER A 196 13.40 18.75 12.73
C SER A 196 14.38 19.30 11.67
N GLN A 197 15.61 18.77 11.63
CA GLN A 197 16.69 19.05 10.70
C GLN A 197 16.87 17.94 9.64
N GLY A 198 16.35 16.72 9.84
CA GLY A 198 16.45 15.65 8.83
C GLY A 198 17.89 15.29 8.49
N VAL A 199 18.65 14.88 9.51
CA VAL A 199 20.10 14.61 9.41
C VAL A 199 20.32 13.12 9.25
N ARG A 200 21.32 12.74 8.43
CA ARG A 200 21.76 11.35 8.33
C ARG A 200 22.33 10.91 9.70
N VAL A 201 21.77 9.86 10.27
CA VAL A 201 22.22 9.21 11.51
C VAL A 201 23.00 7.94 11.17
N LYS A 202 23.75 7.39 12.13
CA LYS A 202 24.45 6.10 11.95
C LYS A 202 23.48 5.06 11.35
N PRO A 203 23.86 4.35 10.27
CA PRO A 203 22.95 3.41 9.63
C PRO A 203 22.56 2.32 10.61
N LYS A 204 21.25 2.13 10.78
CA LYS A 204 20.65 1.09 11.62
C LYS A 204 19.83 0.14 10.76
N ARG A 205 19.50 -1.02 11.32
CA ARG A 205 18.59 -1.98 10.68
C ARG A 205 17.32 -1.27 10.21
N MET A 206 16.86 -1.62 9.01
CA MET A 206 15.56 -1.17 8.51
C MET A 206 14.43 -1.66 9.42
N GLU A 207 13.37 -0.86 9.55
CA GLU A 207 12.18 -1.24 10.32
C GLU A 207 11.34 -2.25 9.54
N PHE A 208 10.72 -3.20 10.24
CA PHE A 208 9.94 -4.27 9.60
C PHE A 208 8.68 -3.75 8.88
N THR A 209 8.21 -2.55 9.23
CA THR A 209 7.08 -1.83 8.63
C THR A 209 7.43 -1.10 7.33
N TYR A 210 8.63 -1.29 6.79
CA TYR A 210 9.09 -0.57 5.60
C TYR A 210 8.14 -0.72 4.39
N ALA A 211 7.53 -1.90 4.20
CA ALA A 211 6.61 -2.17 3.11
C ALA A 211 5.34 -1.31 3.21
N THR A 212 4.80 -1.11 4.42
CA THR A 212 3.68 -0.18 4.69
C THR A 212 4.05 1.23 4.24
N SER A 213 5.24 1.71 4.61
CA SER A 213 5.69 3.06 4.23
C SER A 213 5.89 3.24 2.72
N ILE A 214 6.26 2.17 2.00
CA ILE A 214 6.34 2.19 0.53
C ILE A 214 4.95 2.21 -0.08
N ARG A 215 4.03 1.36 0.41
CA ARG A 215 2.64 1.31 -0.05
C ARG A 215 1.96 2.67 0.08
N GLU A 216 2.07 3.30 1.25
CA GLU A 216 1.53 4.64 1.49
C GLU A 216 2.16 5.67 0.55
N TRP A 217 3.48 5.62 0.36
CA TRP A 217 4.14 6.55 -0.56
C TRP A 217 3.67 6.36 -2.01
N LEU A 218 3.61 5.12 -2.50
CA LEU A 218 3.15 4.81 -3.87
C LEU A 218 1.69 5.24 -4.09
N HIS A 219 0.83 4.99 -3.10
CA HIS A 219 -0.57 5.42 -3.11
C HIS A 219 -0.69 6.94 -3.11
N ASN A 220 -0.04 7.62 -2.17
CA ASN A 220 -0.13 9.07 -2.03
C ASN A 220 0.49 9.82 -3.23
N THR A 221 1.42 9.19 -3.94
CA THR A 221 1.97 9.71 -5.20
C THR A 221 1.16 9.28 -6.42
N LYS A 222 0.11 8.48 -6.22
CA LYS A 222 -0.73 7.89 -7.26
C LYS A 222 0.11 7.19 -8.35
N ILE A 223 1.27 6.65 -7.96
CA ILE A 223 2.11 5.81 -8.81
C ILE A 223 1.49 4.42 -8.93
N LEU A 224 0.90 3.96 -7.83
CA LEU A 224 0.27 2.66 -7.73
C LEU A 224 -0.91 2.75 -6.76
N ASP A 225 -2.06 2.18 -7.13
CA ASP A 225 -3.20 2.04 -6.22
C ASP A 225 -2.81 1.20 -4.99
N LYS A 226 -3.39 1.51 -3.82
CA LYS A 226 -3.14 0.78 -2.57
C LYS A 226 -3.54 -0.69 -2.69
N SER A 227 -4.59 -0.99 -3.45
CA SER A 227 -5.08 -2.33 -3.76
C SER A 227 -4.15 -3.14 -4.66
N ALA A 228 -3.31 -2.47 -5.46
CA ALA A 228 -2.31 -3.11 -6.31
C ALA A 228 -1.12 -3.67 -5.52
N PHE A 229 -0.94 -3.22 -4.28
CA PHE A 229 0.29 -3.48 -3.55
C PHE A 229 0.28 -4.91 -2.99
N ILE A 230 1.08 -5.78 -3.61
CA ILE A 230 1.23 -7.18 -3.19
C ILE A 230 1.97 -7.23 -1.86
N ASN A 231 1.33 -7.69 -0.80
CA ASN A 231 1.98 -7.87 0.50
C ASN A 231 2.82 -9.16 0.56
N SER A 232 3.64 -9.32 1.60
CA SER A 232 4.54 -10.47 1.72
C SER A 232 3.80 -11.81 1.77
N THR A 233 2.58 -11.84 2.30
CA THR A 233 1.76 -13.05 2.36
C THR A 233 1.25 -13.42 0.97
N GLN A 234 0.72 -12.46 0.23
CA GLN A 234 0.29 -12.64 -1.16
C GLN A 234 1.45 -13.08 -2.05
N ALA A 235 2.61 -12.41 -1.96
CA ALA A 235 3.82 -12.80 -2.71
C ALA A 235 4.23 -14.25 -2.44
N ARG A 236 4.14 -14.70 -1.19
CA ARG A 236 4.43 -16.09 -0.81
C ARG A 236 3.39 -17.07 -1.36
N LYS A 237 2.10 -16.70 -1.37
CA LYS A 237 1.03 -17.46 -2.03
C LYS A 237 1.34 -17.68 -3.51
N TYR A 238 1.61 -16.59 -4.24
CA TYR A 238 1.98 -16.68 -5.65
C TYR A 238 3.23 -17.54 -5.89
N LYS A 239 4.27 -17.37 -5.06
CA LYS A 239 5.49 -18.16 -5.20
C LYS A 239 5.25 -19.65 -4.94
N ASN A 240 4.41 -20.01 -3.99
CA ASN A 240 4.05 -21.41 -3.76
C ASN A 240 3.36 -22.04 -4.98
N THR A 241 2.40 -21.31 -5.58
CA THR A 241 1.71 -21.75 -6.80
C THR A 241 2.68 -21.98 -7.95
N ILE A 242 3.64 -21.05 -8.14
CA ILE A 242 4.68 -21.19 -9.16
C ILE A 242 5.58 -22.41 -8.89
N LEU A 243 5.99 -22.65 -7.64
CA LEU A 243 6.82 -23.82 -7.29
C LEU A 243 6.09 -25.13 -7.60
N LYS A 244 4.80 -25.23 -7.26
CA LYS A 244 3.97 -26.39 -7.63
C LYS A 244 3.85 -26.56 -9.15
N ARG A 245 3.69 -25.46 -9.92
CA ARG A 245 3.69 -25.48 -11.40
C ARG A 245 4.99 -26.01 -11.98
N LEU A 246 6.11 -25.76 -11.32
CA LEU A 246 7.43 -26.26 -11.71
C LEU A 246 7.68 -27.72 -11.29
N GLY A 247 6.65 -28.39 -10.74
CA GLY A 247 6.72 -29.80 -10.33
C GLY A 247 7.14 -30.02 -8.89
N ALA A 248 7.29 -28.96 -8.08
CA ALA A 248 7.65 -29.13 -6.68
C ALA A 248 6.49 -29.72 -5.88
N ASN A 249 6.76 -30.75 -5.08
CA ASN A 249 5.76 -31.31 -4.17
C ASN A 249 5.52 -30.40 -2.95
N THR A 250 4.49 -30.70 -2.15
CA THR A 250 4.08 -29.88 -1.00
C THR A 250 5.22 -29.65 0.00
N LYS A 251 6.09 -30.65 0.19
CA LYS A 251 7.25 -30.58 1.08
C LYS A 251 8.33 -29.65 0.52
N GLU A 252 8.71 -29.84 -0.74
CA GLU A 252 9.70 -29.00 -1.43
C GLU A 252 9.28 -27.53 -1.46
N ALA A 253 7.99 -27.26 -1.71
CA ALA A 253 7.46 -25.90 -1.73
C ALA A 253 7.41 -25.28 -0.31
N ALA A 254 7.08 -26.07 0.71
CA ALA A 254 7.09 -25.63 2.11
C ALA A 254 8.51 -25.32 2.61
N GLU A 255 9.48 -26.18 2.25
CA GLU A 255 10.90 -25.99 2.53
C GLU A 255 11.43 -24.72 1.85
N ALA A 256 11.15 -24.52 0.56
CA ALA A 256 11.56 -23.33 -0.19
C ALA A 256 11.02 -22.02 0.38
N LEU A 257 9.87 -22.05 1.06
CA LEU A 257 9.23 -20.89 1.67
C LEU A 257 9.43 -20.82 3.20
N ASN A 258 10.18 -21.75 3.79
CA ASN A 258 10.46 -21.81 5.23
C ASN A 258 9.21 -21.87 6.12
N HIS A 259 8.23 -22.70 5.77
CA HIS A 259 7.11 -23.07 6.63
C HIS A 259 6.91 -24.59 6.67
N SER A 260 5.99 -25.08 7.51
CA SER A 260 5.67 -26.52 7.55
C SER A 260 4.78 -26.92 6.37
N GLU A 261 4.77 -28.22 6.05
CA GLU A 261 3.86 -28.83 5.08
C GLU A 261 2.40 -28.54 5.43
N ARG A 262 2.04 -28.71 6.71
CA ARG A 262 0.71 -28.34 7.24
C ARG A 262 0.33 -26.89 6.93
N VAL A 263 1.26 -25.93 7.11
CA VAL A 263 1.03 -24.51 6.78
C VAL A 263 0.91 -24.30 5.26
N ASN A 264 1.61 -25.10 4.46
CA ASN A 264 1.50 -25.09 3.00
C ASN A 264 0.11 -25.51 2.52
N GLU A 265 -0.38 -26.61 3.09
CA GLU A 265 -1.71 -27.17 2.80
C GLU A 265 -2.81 -26.21 3.22
N LEU A 266 -2.72 -25.62 4.41
CA LEU A 266 -3.72 -24.68 4.94
C LEU A 266 -3.79 -23.34 4.19
N HIS A 267 -2.65 -22.80 3.73
CA HIS A 267 -2.60 -21.39 3.30
C HIS A 267 -2.13 -21.15 1.87
N TYR A 268 -1.60 -22.17 1.17
CA TYR A 268 -0.90 -21.97 -0.10
C TYR A 268 -1.25 -23.00 -1.19
N SER A 269 -2.15 -23.95 -0.92
CA SER A 269 -2.35 -25.13 -1.78
C SER A 269 -3.44 -25.01 -2.87
N GLN A 270 -4.25 -23.93 -2.87
CA GLN A 270 -5.51 -23.83 -3.62
C GLN A 270 -5.52 -22.68 -4.66
N ILE A 271 -4.58 -22.66 -5.62
CA ILE A 271 -4.66 -21.69 -6.72
C ILE A 271 -4.48 -22.44 -8.04
N HIS A 272 -5.50 -22.40 -8.91
CA HIS A 272 -5.42 -22.90 -10.28
C HIS A 272 -4.63 -21.92 -11.17
N ILE A 273 -3.86 -22.47 -12.11
CA ILE A 273 -2.79 -21.76 -12.82
C ILE A 273 -3.33 -20.71 -13.81
N ASP A 274 -4.49 -20.96 -14.41
CA ASP A 274 -5.14 -20.05 -15.37
C ASP A 274 -5.84 -18.88 -14.67
N ASP A 275 -6.19 -19.05 -13.39
CA ASP A 275 -6.81 -18.00 -12.58
C ASP A 275 -5.84 -16.89 -12.22
N VAL A 276 -4.52 -17.11 -12.16
CA VAL A 276 -3.58 -16.05 -11.71
C VAL A 276 -3.40 -14.95 -12.77
N GLU A 277 -3.32 -15.31 -14.04
CA GLU A 277 -3.12 -14.36 -15.15
C GLU A 277 -4.43 -13.65 -15.54
N ALA A 278 -5.55 -14.39 -15.48
CA ALA A 278 -6.91 -13.88 -15.68
C ALA A 278 -7.42 -13.07 -14.48
N GLU A 279 -7.12 -13.47 -13.23
CA GLU A 279 -7.48 -12.69 -12.03
C GLU A 279 -6.74 -11.37 -11.99
N LEU A 280 -5.43 -11.33 -12.29
CA LEU A 280 -4.70 -10.06 -12.28
C LEU A 280 -5.28 -9.09 -13.32
N SER A 281 -5.52 -9.54 -14.54
CA SER A 281 -6.03 -8.69 -15.63
C SER A 281 -7.52 -8.31 -15.44
N GLY A 282 -8.36 -9.28 -15.09
CA GLY A 282 -9.80 -9.07 -14.88
C GLY A 282 -10.14 -8.35 -13.57
N TYR A 283 -9.30 -8.46 -12.54
CA TYR A 283 -9.41 -7.65 -11.32
C TYR A 283 -9.19 -6.16 -11.63
N TRP A 284 -8.17 -5.82 -12.43
CA TRP A 284 -7.91 -4.44 -12.84
C TRP A 284 -9.07 -3.84 -13.65
N GLU A 285 -9.64 -4.60 -14.57
CA GLU A 285 -10.78 -4.14 -15.37
C GLU A 285 -12.06 -3.96 -14.54
N LYS A 286 -12.34 -4.88 -13.60
CA LYS A 286 -13.54 -4.81 -12.73
C LYS A 286 -13.44 -3.71 -11.67
N VAL A 287 -12.24 -3.42 -11.16
CA VAL A 287 -11.98 -2.30 -10.23
C VAL A 287 -12.22 -0.96 -10.94
N ILE A 288 -11.81 -0.81 -12.20
CA ILE A 288 -12.06 0.38 -13.01
C ILE A 288 -13.56 0.54 -13.35
N ALA A 289 -14.27 -0.56 -13.62
CA ALA A 289 -15.69 -0.53 -13.97
C ALA A 289 -16.61 -0.25 -12.75
N THR A 290 -16.29 -0.81 -11.58
CA THR A 290 -17.12 -0.72 -10.36
C THR A 290 -17.03 0.68 -9.72
N ALA A 291 -15.92 1.39 -9.93
CA ALA A 291 -15.75 2.78 -9.49
C ALA A 291 -16.74 3.76 -10.13
N LYS A 292 -17.46 3.38 -11.21
CA LYS A 292 -18.37 4.30 -11.93
C LYS A 292 -19.85 4.23 -11.51
N SER A 293 -20.31 3.20 -10.78
CA SER A 293 -21.76 2.94 -10.64
C SER A 293 -22.40 3.16 -9.26
N ILE A 294 -21.74 3.85 -8.32
CA ILE A 294 -22.27 4.03 -6.95
C ILE A 294 -22.73 5.48 -6.73
N SER A 295 -24.00 5.66 -6.37
CA SER A 295 -24.51 6.94 -5.87
C SER A 295 -24.11 7.11 -4.40
N LEU A 296 -23.05 7.85 -4.14
CA LEU A 296 -22.73 8.36 -2.80
C LEU A 296 -23.52 9.64 -2.59
N SER A 297 -24.34 9.69 -1.54
CA SER A 297 -25.05 10.90 -1.11
C SER A 297 -24.31 11.52 0.08
N ALA A 298 -24.13 12.84 0.03
CA ALA A 298 -23.56 13.62 1.13
C ALA A 298 -24.57 13.85 2.27
N GLU A 299 -25.87 13.75 1.97
CA GLU A 299 -26.95 14.11 2.88
C GLU A 299 -27.85 12.90 3.16
N ARG A 300 -28.06 12.62 4.45
CA ARG A 300 -28.93 11.55 4.94
C ARG A 300 -30.38 12.04 4.98
N ASN A 301 -31.25 11.54 4.09
CA ASN A 301 -32.66 11.92 4.08
C ASN A 301 -33.48 10.97 4.97
N LYS A 302 -33.59 11.30 6.26
CA LYS A 302 -34.27 10.46 7.28
C LYS A 302 -35.76 10.20 7.01
N ASN A 303 -36.40 10.96 6.12
CA ASN A 303 -37.83 10.80 5.82
C ASN A 303 -38.14 9.84 4.67
N SER A 304 -37.13 9.46 3.86
CA SER A 304 -37.31 8.60 2.68
C SER A 304 -36.41 7.36 2.66
N GLU A 305 -35.57 7.17 3.68
CA GLU A 305 -34.58 6.10 3.72
C GLU A 305 -34.68 5.32 5.04
N THR A 306 -34.66 4.00 4.95
CA THR A 306 -34.65 3.09 6.09
C THR A 306 -33.21 2.76 6.47
N ASP A 307 -32.88 2.87 7.75
CA ASP A 307 -31.57 2.47 8.25
C ASP A 307 -31.38 0.96 8.20
N ILE A 308 -30.22 0.49 7.70
CA ILE A 308 -29.91 -0.94 7.62
C ILE A 308 -28.49 -1.22 8.16
N PRO A 309 -28.17 -2.46 8.56
CA PRO A 309 -26.88 -2.76 9.21
C PRO A 309 -25.62 -2.53 8.38
N SER A 310 -25.75 -2.34 7.06
CA SER A 310 -24.63 -2.08 6.13
C SER A 310 -24.69 -0.69 5.49
N GLY A 311 -25.62 0.18 5.87
CA GLY A 311 -25.83 1.51 5.29
C GLY A 311 -27.27 1.99 5.43
N SER A 312 -27.89 2.42 4.33
CA SER A 312 -29.30 2.82 4.25
C SER A 312 -30.00 2.19 3.02
N CYS A 313 -31.33 2.21 3.00
CA CYS A 313 -32.15 1.64 1.93
C CYS A 313 -33.28 2.58 1.52
N ARG A 314 -33.50 2.75 0.21
CA ARG A 314 -34.60 3.57 -0.34
C ARG A 314 -35.93 2.83 -0.47
N ASP A 315 -35.90 1.50 -0.55
CA ASP A 315 -37.08 0.68 -0.81
C ASP A 315 -36.93 -0.72 -0.20
N THR A 316 -37.22 -0.80 1.10
CA THR A 316 -37.03 -2.00 1.92
C THR A 316 -38.02 -3.10 1.53
N GLY A 317 -37.51 -4.32 1.34
CA GLY A 317 -38.34 -5.48 0.92
C GLY A 317 -38.35 -5.72 -0.59
N ASN A 318 -37.80 -4.81 -1.39
CA ASN A 318 -37.74 -4.89 -2.85
C ASN A 318 -36.29 -4.97 -3.35
N PRO A 319 -35.57 -6.10 -3.18
CA PRO A 319 -34.21 -6.23 -3.67
C PRO A 319 -34.16 -6.24 -5.19
N GLN A 320 -33.33 -5.38 -5.78
CA GLN A 320 -33.12 -5.30 -7.23
C GLN A 320 -31.63 -5.26 -7.56
N SER A 321 -31.15 -6.13 -8.45
CA SER A 321 -29.73 -6.14 -8.83
C SER A 321 -29.31 -4.87 -9.53
N SER A 322 -28.17 -4.31 -9.09
CA SER A 322 -27.51 -3.14 -9.68
C SER A 322 -26.67 -3.48 -10.92
N MET A 323 -26.44 -4.76 -11.20
CA MET A 323 -25.62 -5.23 -12.32
C MET A 323 -26.14 -6.55 -12.89
N ASP A 324 -25.77 -6.84 -14.14
CA ASP A 324 -26.03 -8.15 -14.75
C ASP A 324 -25.09 -9.20 -14.11
N ARG A 325 -25.68 -10.29 -13.61
CA ARG A 325 -25.01 -11.39 -12.86
C ARG A 325 -24.13 -10.89 -11.69
N PRO A 326 -24.73 -10.38 -10.60
CA PRO A 326 -23.97 -9.95 -9.43
C PRO A 326 -23.24 -11.13 -8.78
N PRO A 327 -22.04 -10.93 -8.20
CA PRO A 327 -21.33 -12.00 -7.47
C PRO A 327 -22.15 -12.58 -6.29
N ILE A 328 -23.01 -11.76 -5.69
CA ILE A 328 -23.96 -12.17 -4.66
C ILE A 328 -25.32 -11.60 -5.05
N GLU A 329 -26.33 -12.45 -5.13
CA GLU A 329 -27.69 -12.02 -5.41
C GLU A 329 -28.23 -11.12 -4.27
N PRO A 330 -28.76 -9.93 -4.59
CA PRO A 330 -29.29 -9.03 -3.58
C PRO A 330 -30.45 -9.67 -2.82
N SER A 331 -30.34 -9.69 -1.50
CA SER A 331 -31.40 -10.20 -0.63
C SER A 331 -31.46 -9.41 0.67
N CYS A 332 -32.64 -8.88 0.98
CA CYS A 332 -32.90 -8.14 2.22
C CYS A 332 -32.69 -9.00 3.48
N SER A 333 -32.72 -10.33 3.37
CA SER A 333 -32.54 -11.25 4.50
C SER A 333 -31.08 -11.50 4.87
N THR A 334 -30.15 -11.27 3.95
CA THR A 334 -28.71 -11.54 4.14
C THR A 334 -27.91 -10.33 4.59
N GLN A 335 -28.45 -9.12 4.44
CA GLN A 335 -27.84 -7.81 4.73
C GLN A 335 -26.58 -7.48 3.90
N TYR A 336 -25.66 -8.42 3.70
CA TYR A 336 -24.50 -8.24 2.81
C TYR A 336 -24.88 -8.22 1.32
N GLY A 337 -25.98 -8.90 0.93
CA GLY A 337 -26.52 -8.83 -0.43
C GLY A 337 -26.98 -7.41 -0.83
N CYS A 338 -27.30 -6.55 0.16
CA CYS A 338 -27.70 -5.17 -0.11
C CYS A 338 -26.61 -4.39 -0.86
N LEU A 339 -25.33 -4.71 -0.71
CA LEU A 339 -24.21 -4.01 -1.37
C LEU A 339 -24.22 -4.10 -2.91
N TYR A 340 -25.02 -5.03 -3.45
CA TYR A 340 -25.25 -5.23 -4.89
C TYR A 340 -26.66 -4.80 -5.33
N CYS A 341 -27.45 -4.21 -4.43
CA CYS A 341 -28.80 -3.75 -4.70
C CYS A 341 -28.82 -2.31 -5.26
N LYS A 342 -29.75 -2.00 -6.19
CA LYS A 342 -30.02 -0.64 -6.68
C LYS A 342 -30.57 0.30 -5.61
N ASN A 343 -31.28 -0.26 -4.62
CA ASN A 343 -31.94 0.49 -3.57
C ASN A 343 -31.02 0.74 -2.36
N TYR A 344 -29.78 0.23 -2.39
CA TYR A 344 -28.78 0.46 -1.36
C TYR A 344 -28.19 1.86 -1.46
N VAL A 345 -28.12 2.52 -0.32
CA VAL A 345 -27.52 3.84 -0.15
C VAL A 345 -26.43 3.75 0.88
N CYS A 346 -25.31 4.39 0.59
CA CYS A 346 -24.21 4.55 1.53
C CYS A 346 -23.92 6.04 1.66
N HIS A 347 -24.08 6.56 2.88
CA HIS A 347 -23.82 7.95 3.20
C HIS A 347 -22.37 8.12 3.62
N ALA A 348 -21.73 9.19 3.15
CA ALA A 348 -20.36 9.53 3.52
C ALA A 348 -20.26 10.09 4.94
N ASP A 349 -20.56 9.26 5.94
CA ASP A 349 -20.53 9.62 7.35
C ASP A 349 -19.89 8.52 8.23
N VAL A 350 -19.64 8.86 9.49
CA VAL A 350 -18.96 7.97 10.45
C VAL A 350 -19.78 6.71 10.75
N GLU A 351 -21.10 6.82 10.66
CA GLU A 351 -22.01 5.74 11.01
C GLU A 351 -21.98 4.64 9.94
N ASP A 352 -22.09 5.02 8.67
CA ASP A 352 -22.02 4.07 7.55
C ASP A 352 -20.60 3.54 7.33
N ILE A 353 -19.56 4.32 7.63
CA ILE A 353 -18.17 3.81 7.74
C ILE A 353 -18.10 2.69 8.78
N SER A 354 -18.65 2.92 9.97
CA SER A 354 -18.61 1.94 11.07
C SER A 354 -19.40 0.67 10.73
N LYS A 355 -20.57 0.81 10.10
CA LYS A 355 -21.37 -0.32 9.60
C LYS A 355 -20.61 -1.19 8.60
N LEU A 356 -19.95 -0.56 7.63
CA LEU A 356 -19.15 -1.24 6.61
C LEU A 356 -17.92 -1.94 7.22
N LEU A 357 -17.21 -1.29 8.14
CA LEU A 357 -16.06 -1.90 8.84
C LEU A 357 -16.49 -3.07 9.73
N CYS A 358 -17.61 -2.96 10.46
CA CYS A 358 -18.14 -4.06 11.26
C CYS A 358 -18.58 -5.25 10.39
N LEU A 359 -19.24 -4.98 9.26
CA LEU A 359 -19.57 -6.02 8.28
C LEU A 359 -18.29 -6.69 7.76
N LEU A 360 -17.27 -5.91 7.40
CA LEU A 360 -15.98 -6.43 6.96
C LEU A 360 -15.35 -7.33 8.02
N TYR A 361 -15.31 -6.89 9.27
CA TYR A 361 -14.79 -7.68 10.40
C TYR A 361 -15.50 -9.03 10.54
N VAL A 362 -16.84 -9.04 10.52
CA VAL A 362 -17.63 -10.27 10.64
C VAL A 362 -17.42 -11.20 9.44
N ILE A 363 -17.35 -10.65 8.22
CA ILE A 363 -17.07 -11.46 7.02
C ILE A 363 -15.68 -12.09 7.13
N GLU A 364 -14.66 -11.34 7.56
CA GLU A 364 -13.31 -11.88 7.72
C GLU A 364 -13.26 -12.96 8.81
N ALA A 365 -13.96 -12.77 9.94
CA ALA A 365 -14.05 -13.79 10.99
C ALA A 365 -14.71 -15.09 10.51
N VAL A 366 -15.82 -14.98 9.77
CA VAL A 366 -16.52 -16.15 9.18
C VAL A 366 -15.66 -16.81 8.10
N ARG A 367 -15.00 -16.03 7.23
CA ARG A 367 -14.10 -16.54 6.20
C ARG A 367 -12.92 -17.29 6.80
N ASP A 368 -12.31 -16.74 7.84
CA ASP A 368 -11.12 -17.31 8.48
C ASP A 368 -11.45 -18.57 9.29
N SER A 369 -12.72 -18.75 9.69
CA SER A 369 -13.21 -19.90 10.45
C SER A 369 -13.91 -20.97 9.60
N ALA A 370 -14.09 -20.73 8.29
CA ALA A 370 -14.82 -21.63 7.42
C ALA A 370 -14.05 -22.94 7.15
N GLU A 371 -14.73 -24.08 7.36
CA GLU A 371 -14.17 -25.41 7.04
C GLU A 371 -13.89 -25.56 5.54
N GLU A 372 -14.81 -25.09 4.70
CA GLU A 372 -14.70 -25.08 3.24
C GLU A 372 -14.15 -23.72 2.75
N ALA A 373 -12.87 -23.47 3.06
CA ALA A 373 -12.20 -22.19 2.83
C ALA A 373 -12.33 -21.66 1.39
N GLN A 374 -12.31 -22.54 0.39
CA GLN A 374 -12.45 -22.15 -1.02
C GLN A 374 -13.84 -21.57 -1.33
N ARG A 375 -14.90 -22.22 -0.86
CA ARG A 375 -16.28 -21.76 -1.08
C ARG A 375 -16.57 -20.47 -0.32
N ALA A 376 -16.00 -20.33 0.89
CA ALA A 376 -16.06 -19.09 1.65
C ALA A 376 -15.29 -17.96 0.94
N GLU A 377 -14.11 -18.23 0.39
CA GLU A 377 -13.33 -17.26 -0.38
C GLU A 377 -14.07 -16.82 -1.66
N GLU A 378 -14.59 -17.75 -2.45
CA GLU A 378 -15.38 -17.46 -3.66
C GLU A 378 -16.61 -16.59 -3.33
N MET A 379 -17.29 -16.86 -2.21
CA MET A 379 -18.47 -16.11 -1.80
C MET A 379 -18.14 -14.73 -1.22
N PHE A 380 -17.13 -14.63 -0.36
CA PHE A 380 -16.87 -13.42 0.43
C PHE A 380 -15.83 -12.48 -0.18
N ARG A 381 -14.91 -12.96 -1.02
CA ARG A 381 -13.88 -12.10 -1.65
C ARG A 381 -14.50 -10.95 -2.47
N PRO A 382 -15.53 -11.15 -3.32
CA PRO A 382 -16.16 -10.04 -4.04
C PRO A 382 -16.76 -9.00 -3.09
N LEU A 383 -17.34 -9.47 -1.98
CA LEU A 383 -17.97 -8.63 -0.97
C LEU A 383 -16.95 -7.77 -0.22
N ILE A 384 -15.80 -8.34 0.16
CA ILE A 384 -14.69 -7.61 0.80
C ILE A 384 -14.14 -6.53 -0.12
N VAL A 385 -13.95 -6.85 -1.41
CA VAL A 385 -13.50 -5.88 -2.41
C VAL A 385 -14.52 -4.74 -2.55
N ARG A 386 -15.81 -5.07 -2.58
CA ARG A 386 -16.90 -4.09 -2.67
C ARG A 386 -16.93 -3.14 -1.46
N ILE A 387 -16.81 -3.67 -0.25
CA ILE A 387 -16.78 -2.86 0.99
C ILE A 387 -15.57 -1.92 1.00
N ASN A 388 -14.38 -2.44 0.70
CA ASN A 388 -13.17 -1.62 0.64
C ASN A 388 -13.24 -0.54 -0.45
N SER A 389 -13.87 -0.85 -1.59
CA SER A 389 -14.10 0.12 -2.67
C SER A 389 -15.03 1.25 -2.23
N LEU A 390 -16.12 0.93 -1.53
CA LEU A 390 -17.03 1.92 -0.95
C LEU A 390 -16.31 2.83 0.05
N LEU A 391 -15.62 2.23 1.03
CA LEU A 391 -14.86 2.97 2.05
C LEU A 391 -13.80 3.88 1.41
N SER A 392 -13.04 3.36 0.45
CA SER A 392 -12.02 4.17 -0.25
C SER A 392 -12.65 5.35 -0.98
N ARG A 393 -13.74 5.12 -1.71
CA ARG A 393 -14.45 6.18 -2.44
C ARG A 393 -15.04 7.25 -1.51
N MET A 394 -15.53 6.87 -0.32
CA MET A 394 -15.99 7.83 0.69
C MET A 394 -14.85 8.74 1.15
N ILE A 395 -13.68 8.17 1.42
CA ILE A 395 -12.50 8.94 1.84
C ILE A 395 -11.94 9.80 0.70
N ASP A 396 -11.96 9.30 -0.53
CA ASP A 396 -11.49 10.05 -1.70
C ASP A 396 -12.36 11.27 -1.99
N LEU A 397 -13.69 11.14 -1.86
CA LEU A 397 -14.62 12.26 -2.08
C LEU A 397 -14.69 13.22 -0.88
N TYR A 398 -14.50 12.71 0.33
CA TYR A 398 -14.62 13.47 1.59
C TYR A 398 -13.39 13.23 2.49
N PRO A 399 -12.24 13.85 2.19
CA PRO A 399 -10.98 13.61 2.91
C PRO A 399 -11.04 13.90 4.42
N GLU A 400 -11.97 14.75 4.87
CA GLU A 400 -12.24 15.04 6.28
C GLU A 400 -12.66 13.77 7.06
N LEU A 401 -13.19 12.75 6.38
CA LEU A 401 -13.55 11.47 6.99
C LEU A 401 -12.34 10.57 7.27
N SER A 402 -11.12 10.92 6.82
CA SER A 402 -9.92 10.09 7.05
C SER A 402 -9.63 9.86 8.52
N GLY A 403 -9.75 10.90 9.36
CA GLY A 403 -9.56 10.77 10.82
C GLY A 403 -10.64 9.90 11.48
N PRO A 404 -11.93 10.17 11.24
CA PRO A 404 -13.01 9.30 11.68
C PRO A 404 -12.89 7.84 11.20
N TYR A 405 -12.45 7.61 9.97
CA TYR A 405 -12.18 6.28 9.43
C TYR A 405 -11.05 5.57 10.18
N GLU A 406 -9.90 6.22 10.38
CA GLU A 406 -8.80 5.64 11.14
C GLU A 406 -9.23 5.26 12.56
N LYS A 407 -10.01 6.13 13.22
CA LYS A 407 -10.57 5.85 14.53
C LYS A 407 -11.53 4.65 14.51
N ALA A 408 -12.51 4.65 13.60
CA ALA A 408 -13.48 3.56 13.47
C ALA A 408 -12.79 2.22 13.11
N TYR A 409 -11.74 2.27 12.28
CA TYR A 409 -10.92 1.11 11.95
C TYR A 409 -10.22 0.54 13.19
N CYS A 410 -9.57 1.41 13.99
CA CYS A 410 -8.96 0.99 15.25
C CYS A 410 -10.01 0.43 16.24
N ASP A 411 -11.17 1.09 16.36
CA ASP A 411 -12.22 0.65 17.26
C ASP A 411 -12.74 -0.74 16.86
N VAL A 412 -12.95 -1.01 15.56
CA VAL A 412 -13.43 -2.32 15.08
C VAL A 412 -12.33 -3.40 15.10
N PHE A 413 -11.19 -3.15 14.44
CA PHE A 413 -10.18 -4.20 14.20
C PHE A 413 -9.16 -4.34 15.33
N ASP A 414 -8.83 -3.27 16.04
CA ASP A 414 -7.85 -3.34 17.14
C ASP A 414 -8.52 -3.56 18.50
N ARG A 415 -9.74 -3.02 18.69
CA ARG A 415 -10.46 -3.07 19.97
C ARG A 415 -11.69 -3.98 19.97
N GLY A 416 -12.09 -4.52 18.82
CA GLY A 416 -13.25 -5.42 18.72
C GLY A 416 -14.59 -4.74 19.02
N ILE A 417 -14.70 -3.43 18.87
CA ILE A 417 -15.92 -2.67 19.16
C ILE A 417 -16.83 -2.70 17.92
N LEU A 418 -17.81 -3.59 17.92
CA LEU A 418 -18.80 -3.69 16.85
C LEU A 418 -20.07 -2.90 17.18
N ILE A 419 -20.79 -2.45 16.14
CA ILE A 419 -22.14 -1.92 16.34
C ILE A 419 -23.09 -3.04 16.81
N PRO A 420 -24.16 -2.74 17.57
CA PRO A 420 -24.97 -3.75 18.24
C PRO A 420 -25.51 -4.85 17.32
N PHE A 421 -25.84 -4.53 16.07
CA PHE A 421 -26.29 -5.55 15.12
C PHE A 421 -25.20 -6.58 14.81
N TRP A 422 -23.99 -6.13 14.46
CA TRP A 422 -22.89 -7.01 14.06
C TRP A 422 -22.28 -7.75 15.24
N GLU A 423 -22.27 -7.14 16.42
CA GLU A 423 -21.93 -7.81 17.68
C GLU A 423 -22.85 -9.01 17.94
N ASN A 424 -24.17 -8.78 17.92
CA ASN A 424 -25.16 -9.85 18.11
C ASN A 424 -25.07 -10.93 17.01
N ARG A 425 -24.70 -10.54 15.78
CA ARG A 425 -24.55 -11.49 14.67
C ARG A 425 -23.31 -12.37 14.85
N LEU A 426 -22.19 -11.77 15.25
CA LEU A 426 -20.94 -12.49 15.52
C LEU A 426 -21.11 -13.46 16.68
N GLN A 427 -21.71 -13.04 17.79
CA GLN A 427 -22.00 -13.91 18.94
C GLN A 427 -22.89 -15.12 18.56
N ARG A 428 -23.83 -14.95 17.62
CA ARG A 428 -24.59 -16.09 17.09
C ARG A 428 -23.72 -17.03 16.27
N TYR A 429 -22.82 -16.50 15.45
CA TYR A 429 -21.87 -17.33 14.69
C TYR A 429 -20.95 -18.10 15.62
N GLU A 430 -20.43 -17.48 16.68
CA GLU A 430 -19.65 -18.14 17.73
C GLU A 430 -20.46 -19.23 18.45
N ALA A 431 -21.69 -18.92 18.87
CA ALA A 431 -22.56 -19.88 19.54
C ALA A 431 -22.94 -21.09 18.66
N MET A 432 -22.96 -20.90 17.34
CA MET A 432 -23.20 -21.97 16.36
C MET A 432 -21.91 -22.70 15.94
N GLY A 433 -20.74 -22.29 16.45
CA GLY A 433 -19.44 -22.86 16.06
C GLY A 433 -18.98 -22.48 14.65
N VAL A 434 -19.56 -21.43 14.07
CA VAL A 434 -19.19 -20.90 12.73
C VAL A 434 -17.91 -20.04 12.82
N CYS A 435 -17.65 -19.43 13.98
CA CYS A 435 -16.43 -18.66 14.28
C CYS A 435 -15.88 -19.08 15.65
N LEU A 436 -14.55 -19.00 15.83
CA LEU A 436 -13.86 -19.34 17.09
C LEU A 436 -13.53 -18.12 17.94
#